data_AF-A0A7X8VPW3-F1
#
_entry.id   AF-A0A7X8VPW3-F1
#
_cell.length_a   1.000
_cell.length_b   1.000
_cell.length_c   1.000
_cell.angle_alpha   90.00
_cell.angle_beta   90.00
_cell.angle_gamma   90.00
#
_symmetry.space_group_name_H-M   'P 1'
#
loop_
_entity.id
_entity.type
_entity.pdbx_description
1 polymer ?
#
loop_
_entity_poly.entity_id
_entity_poly.type
_entity_poly.pdbx_seq_one_letter_code
_entity_poly.pdbx_strand_id
1 'polypeptide(L)'
;MGHYRNWYPPYVSAAEKQRRSEKQAAALAKKGGEPLQPVCVRGRLMAKSFWGRAWCENIESYQDYANRLPRGRSYVRNGSLLDLRISPGKVRAMVAGSSSKPYEINIDIKPLNAGRWEVIKQKCLGKISSLLELVQGKLPEDIIEQFCDRKNGLFPAPDEIKTSCSCPDWALLCKHIAAVLYGIGARLDQEPRLFFTLRGVQESDLLGAQSVDSLTQGIDSEIDQNSLESVFGLELDSIDEALNSTGQKEKMPAQPEPVKSRPAKAAKPAKSRSAKAAKPALLEHWTAAQVASLRQSLGLTQGGLGSLIGVSAAQVSNWERGKISVTRRHWQSLQELESEGLHMDADERPLDFLALRKRLKMSRAALAAYLDVTPYQISKWEANPDISEEVRVKLRQLG
;
A
#
# COMPACT_ATOMS: atom_id res chain seq x y z
N MET A 1 -22.28 38.90 19.33
CA MET A 1 -22.55 37.74 18.45
C MET A 1 -21.36 36.78 18.52
N GLY A 2 -21.45 35.76 19.36
CA GLY A 2 -20.41 34.73 19.47
C GLY A 2 -20.51 33.77 18.29
N HIS A 3 -19.53 33.82 17.37
CA HIS A 3 -19.42 32.83 16.32
C HIS A 3 -18.99 31.50 16.95
N TYR A 4 -19.95 30.61 17.22
CA TYR A 4 -19.68 29.20 17.42
C TYR A 4 -19.05 28.65 16.14
N ARG A 5 -17.71 28.70 16.07
CA ARG A 5 -16.95 28.05 15.01
C ARG A 5 -17.27 26.57 15.06
N ASN A 6 -17.79 26.03 13.96
CA ASN A 6 -17.92 24.59 13.74
C ASN A 6 -16.61 23.90 14.15
N TRP A 7 -16.64 23.19 15.28
CA TRP A 7 -15.48 22.53 15.90
C TRP A 7 -14.93 21.37 15.04
N TYR A 8 -15.64 20.99 13.99
CA TYR A 8 -15.25 19.94 13.07
C TYR A 8 -14.77 20.54 11.74
N PRO A 9 -13.48 20.33 11.36
CA PRO A 9 -13.00 20.76 10.06
C PRO A 9 -13.81 20.07 8.95
N PRO A 10 -14.07 20.77 7.84
CA PRO A 10 -14.86 20.23 6.73
C PRO A 10 -14.19 18.97 6.17
N TYR A 11 -15.02 18.01 5.76
CA TYR A 11 -14.55 16.78 5.15
C TYR A 11 -13.73 17.08 3.88
N VAL A 12 -12.53 16.51 3.80
CA VAL A 12 -11.66 16.61 2.62
C VAL A 12 -11.70 15.28 1.88
N SER A 13 -12.10 15.31 0.61
CA SER A 13 -12.17 14.12 -0.25
C SER A 13 -10.76 13.54 -0.51
N ALA A 14 -10.69 12.25 -0.88
CA ALA A 14 -9.42 11.62 -1.23
C ALA A 14 -8.74 12.30 -2.42
N ALA A 15 -9.51 12.65 -3.46
CA ALA A 15 -9.01 13.39 -4.62
C ALA A 15 -8.42 14.76 -4.24
N GLU A 16 -9.07 15.50 -3.34
CA GLU A 16 -8.54 16.78 -2.86
C GLU A 16 -7.24 16.59 -2.05
N LYS A 17 -7.14 15.53 -1.23
CA LYS A 17 -5.89 15.19 -0.53
C LYS A 17 -4.77 14.87 -1.53
N GLN A 18 -5.05 14.09 -2.56
CA GLN A 18 -4.09 13.75 -3.59
C GLN A 18 -3.60 14.99 -4.35
N ARG A 19 -4.51 15.90 -4.74
CA ARG A 19 -4.13 17.18 -5.37
C ARG A 19 -3.25 18.04 -4.47
N ARG A 20 -3.47 18.02 -3.15
CA ARG A 20 -2.59 18.70 -2.18
C ARG A 20 -1.21 18.05 -2.13
N SER A 21 -1.15 16.73 -2.07
CA SER A 21 0.10 15.96 -2.12
C SER A 21 0.90 16.26 -3.39
N GLU A 22 0.24 16.27 -4.55
CA GLU A 22 0.86 16.58 -5.85
C GLU A 22 1.41 18.01 -5.88
N LYS A 23 0.65 18.99 -5.39
CA LYS A 23 1.12 20.38 -5.26
C LYS A 23 2.33 20.48 -4.34
N GLN A 24 2.32 19.77 -3.21
CA GLN A 24 3.44 19.75 -2.28
C GLN A 24 4.67 19.06 -2.86
N ALA A 25 4.51 17.94 -3.57
CA ALA A 25 5.58 17.27 -4.28
C ALA A 25 6.19 18.16 -5.36
N ALA A 26 5.36 18.83 -6.17
CA ALA A 26 5.83 19.79 -7.17
C ALA A 26 6.58 20.97 -6.54
N ALA A 27 6.12 21.46 -5.37
CA ALA A 27 6.82 22.52 -4.64
C ALA A 27 8.15 22.04 -4.05
N LEU A 28 8.24 20.78 -3.60
CA LEU A 28 9.50 20.17 -3.16
C LEU A 28 10.48 20.01 -4.33
N ALA A 29 10.03 19.47 -5.46
CA ALA A 29 10.86 19.29 -6.64
C ALA A 29 11.45 20.62 -7.17
N LYS A 30 10.67 21.72 -7.07
CA LYS A 30 11.14 23.07 -7.47
C LYS A 30 12.22 23.67 -6.57
N LYS A 31 12.37 23.19 -5.32
CA LYS A 31 13.37 23.73 -4.39
C LYS A 31 14.79 23.23 -4.66
N GLY A 32 14.98 22.38 -5.67
CA GLY A 32 16.25 21.72 -5.95
C GLY A 32 16.49 20.53 -5.01
N GLY A 33 17.29 19.57 -5.48
CA GLY A 33 17.63 18.35 -4.73
C GLY A 33 17.51 17.08 -5.57
N GLU A 34 17.72 15.94 -4.93
CA GLU A 34 17.55 14.62 -5.55
C GLU A 34 16.09 14.38 -5.97
N PRO A 35 15.87 13.57 -7.03
CA PRO A 35 14.52 13.20 -7.46
C PRO A 35 13.76 12.52 -6.32
N LEU A 36 12.52 12.97 -6.09
CA LEU A 36 11.65 12.40 -5.06
C LEU A 36 11.37 10.92 -5.36
N GLN A 37 11.31 10.11 -4.31
CA GLN A 37 10.97 8.69 -4.38
C GLN A 37 9.61 8.44 -3.70
N PRO A 38 8.49 8.86 -4.33
CA PRO A 38 7.17 8.72 -3.75
C PRO A 38 6.78 7.25 -3.62
N VAL A 39 5.94 6.96 -2.62
CA VAL A 39 5.37 5.62 -2.44
C VAL A 39 3.85 5.74 -2.44
N CYS A 40 3.22 5.03 -3.38
CA CYS A 40 1.78 4.95 -3.49
C CYS A 40 1.40 3.48 -3.67
N VAL A 41 0.51 3.00 -2.80
CA VAL A 41 0.02 1.63 -2.87
C VAL A 41 -1.37 1.62 -3.49
N ARG A 42 -1.53 0.82 -4.54
CA ARG A 42 -2.81 0.56 -5.20
C ARG A 42 -3.37 -0.79 -4.75
N GLY A 43 -4.67 -0.82 -4.46
CA GLY A 43 -5.39 -2.03 -4.09
C GLY A 43 -5.53 -2.27 -2.59
N ARG A 44 -5.98 -3.48 -2.25
CA ARG A 44 -6.31 -3.89 -0.87
C ARG A 44 -5.06 -4.13 -0.02
N LEU A 45 -4.09 -4.87 -0.54
CA LEU A 45 -2.86 -5.23 0.17
C LEU A 45 -1.89 -4.05 0.24
N MET A 46 -1.13 -3.94 1.33
CA MET A 46 -0.07 -2.93 1.49
C MET A 46 1.23 -3.31 0.80
N ALA A 47 1.48 -4.61 0.73
CA ALA A 47 2.62 -5.23 0.07
C ALA A 47 2.19 -6.58 -0.51
N LYS A 48 2.91 -7.03 -1.54
CA LYS A 48 2.65 -8.27 -2.27
C LYS A 48 3.80 -9.27 -2.15
N SER A 49 5.05 -8.79 -2.06
CA SER A 49 6.22 -9.65 -1.90
C SER A 49 6.28 -10.21 -0.49
N PHE A 50 7.04 -11.29 -0.32
CA PHE A 50 7.33 -11.84 1.01
C PHE A 50 7.87 -10.76 1.96
N TRP A 51 8.94 -10.05 1.56
CA TRP A 51 9.61 -9.06 2.40
C TRP A 51 8.70 -7.90 2.80
N GLY A 52 7.93 -7.38 1.84
CA GLY A 52 6.99 -6.30 2.12
C GLY A 52 5.84 -6.75 3.04
N ARG A 53 5.32 -7.96 2.83
CA ARG A 53 4.26 -8.53 3.68
C ARG A 53 4.75 -8.85 5.08
N ALA A 54 5.86 -9.56 5.22
CA ALA A 54 6.45 -9.92 6.51
C ALA A 54 6.79 -8.66 7.32
N TRP A 55 7.27 -7.59 6.67
CA TRP A 55 7.44 -6.29 7.31
C TRP A 55 6.13 -5.72 7.85
N CYS A 56 5.08 -5.70 7.02
CA CYS A 56 3.76 -5.20 7.42
C CYS A 56 3.14 -6.04 8.55
N GLU A 57 3.26 -7.37 8.48
CA GLU A 57 2.78 -8.30 9.50
C GLU A 57 3.54 -8.12 10.83
N ASN A 58 4.87 -7.92 10.76
CA ASN A 58 5.70 -7.64 11.93
C ASN A 58 5.25 -6.36 12.67
N ILE A 59 5.07 -5.24 11.96
CA ILE A 59 4.61 -3.98 12.59
C ILE A 59 3.16 -4.05 13.10
N GLU A 60 2.32 -4.87 12.46
CA GLU A 60 0.92 -5.08 12.87
C GLU A 60 0.80 -5.96 14.11
N SER A 61 1.82 -6.78 14.38
CA SER A 61 1.87 -7.62 15.58
C SER A 61 2.05 -6.83 16.88
N TYR A 62 2.41 -5.55 16.80
CA TYR A 62 2.64 -4.69 17.96
C TYR A 62 1.34 -4.08 18.46
N GLN A 63 0.92 -4.47 19.66
CA GLN A 63 -0.37 -4.08 20.25
C GLN A 63 -0.53 -2.56 20.34
N ASP A 64 0.53 -1.84 20.66
CA ASP A 64 0.52 -0.37 20.77
C ASP A 64 0.18 0.34 19.46
N TYR A 65 0.33 -0.35 18.33
CA TYR A 65 0.17 0.24 16.99
C TYR A 65 -1.24 0.01 16.40
N ALA A 66 -1.98 -1.00 16.86
CA ALA A 66 -3.23 -1.47 16.26
C ALA A 66 -4.27 -0.36 16.00
N ASN A 67 -4.44 0.57 16.96
CA ASN A 67 -5.43 1.65 16.86
C ASN A 67 -5.01 2.82 15.93
N ARG A 68 -3.75 2.87 15.51
CA ARG A 68 -3.16 4.00 14.76
C ARG A 68 -2.83 3.64 13.31
N LEU A 69 -2.55 2.37 13.04
CA LEU A 69 -2.18 1.84 11.72
C LEU A 69 -3.24 2.07 10.61
N PRO A 70 -4.56 1.92 10.84
CA PRO A 70 -5.56 2.10 9.76
C PRO A 70 -5.55 3.50 9.12
N ARG A 71 -5.25 4.54 9.91
CA ARG A 71 -5.12 5.91 9.40
C ARG A 71 -3.86 6.06 8.55
N GLY A 72 -2.76 5.42 8.94
CA GLY A 72 -1.52 5.37 8.16
C GLY A 72 -1.72 4.72 6.79
N ARG A 73 -2.40 3.57 6.72
CA ARG A 73 -2.75 2.91 5.44
C ARG A 73 -3.48 3.85 4.48
N SER A 74 -4.38 4.67 5.00
CA SER A 74 -5.12 5.65 4.20
C SER A 74 -4.22 6.75 3.61
N TYR A 75 -3.15 7.15 4.31
CA TYR A 75 -2.21 8.16 3.81
C TYR A 75 -1.37 7.62 2.66
N VAL A 76 -0.86 6.38 2.79
CA VAL A 76 -0.10 5.72 1.72
C VAL A 76 -0.95 5.55 0.46
N ARG A 77 -2.20 5.07 0.61
CA ARG A 77 -3.12 4.89 -0.53
C ARG A 77 -3.51 6.19 -1.23
N ASN A 78 -3.61 7.30 -0.49
CA ASN A 78 -3.97 8.60 -1.07
C ASN A 78 -2.74 9.35 -1.62
N GLY A 79 -1.60 8.68 -1.81
CA GLY A 79 -0.38 9.29 -2.33
C GLY A 79 0.18 10.40 -1.43
N SER A 80 0.02 10.27 -0.11
CA SER A 80 0.54 11.28 0.83
C SER A 80 2.03 11.09 1.14
N LEU A 81 2.65 9.96 0.79
CA LEU A 81 4.09 9.74 0.91
C LEU A 81 4.79 10.33 -0.32
N LEU A 82 5.35 11.53 -0.15
CA LEU A 82 5.96 12.29 -1.25
C LEU A 82 7.39 11.84 -1.53
N ASP A 83 8.10 11.45 -0.49
CA ASP A 83 9.46 10.92 -0.55
C ASP A 83 9.62 9.87 0.55
N LEU A 84 10.28 8.77 0.25
CA LEU A 84 10.71 7.77 1.22
C LEU A 84 12.07 7.24 0.78
N ARG A 85 13.05 7.36 1.66
CA ARG A 85 14.43 6.95 1.41
C ARG A 85 14.88 6.04 2.53
N ILE A 86 15.45 4.91 2.14
CA ILE A 86 16.02 3.93 3.04
C ILE A 86 17.54 4.01 2.89
N SER A 87 18.22 4.09 4.02
CA SER A 87 19.68 4.09 4.15
C SER A 87 20.05 3.18 5.33
N PRO A 88 21.33 2.82 5.52
CA PRO A 88 21.72 1.93 6.60
C PRO A 88 21.19 2.39 7.97
N GLY A 89 20.36 1.56 8.61
CA GLY A 89 19.75 1.85 9.90
C GLY A 89 18.80 3.05 9.95
N LYS A 90 18.45 3.68 8.82
CA LYS A 90 17.68 4.94 8.83
C LYS A 90 16.74 5.09 7.65
N VAL A 91 15.53 5.53 7.94
CA VAL A 91 14.50 5.90 6.96
C VAL A 91 14.16 7.38 7.12
N ARG A 92 14.24 8.13 6.02
CA ARG A 92 13.79 9.53 5.93
C ARG A 92 12.60 9.62 5.00
N ALA A 93 11.57 10.37 5.38
CA ALA A 93 10.39 10.51 4.55
C ALA A 93 9.75 11.90 4.67
N MET A 94 9.09 12.30 3.59
CA MET A 94 8.27 13.51 3.51
C MET A 94 6.82 13.12 3.28
N VAL A 95 5.93 13.51 4.20
CA VAL A 95 4.52 13.13 4.19
C VAL A 95 3.62 14.35 4.11
N ALA A 96 2.79 14.40 3.07
CA ALA A 96 1.75 15.39 2.92
C ALA A 96 0.69 15.24 4.02
N GLY A 97 0.17 16.38 4.49
CA GLY A 97 -0.85 16.38 5.52
C GLY A 97 -1.63 17.69 5.56
N SER A 98 -2.13 18.04 6.74
CA SER A 98 -2.98 19.24 6.90
C SER A 98 -2.19 20.56 6.82
N SER A 99 -0.88 20.53 7.07
CA SER A 99 -0.01 21.72 6.98
C SER A 99 0.28 22.08 5.52
N SER A 100 0.64 23.34 5.28
CA SER A 100 1.06 23.82 3.96
C SER A 100 2.39 23.20 3.51
N LYS A 101 3.25 22.83 4.46
CA LYS A 101 4.49 22.10 4.23
C LYS A 101 4.32 20.62 4.59
N PRO A 102 4.96 19.69 3.85
CA PRO A 102 5.04 18.29 4.24
C PRO A 102 5.67 18.12 5.62
N TYR A 103 5.25 17.09 6.34
CA TYR A 103 5.89 16.68 7.57
C TYR A 103 7.13 15.84 7.25
N GLU A 104 8.24 16.16 7.90
CA GLU A 104 9.44 15.34 7.93
C GLU A 104 9.30 14.23 8.99
N ILE A 105 9.67 13.01 8.59
CA ILE A 105 9.69 11.81 9.42
C ILE A 105 11.10 11.22 9.36
N ASN A 106 11.67 10.90 10.53
CA ASN A 106 12.88 10.10 10.64
C ASN A 106 12.56 8.84 11.47
N ILE A 107 12.93 7.67 10.94
CA ILE A 107 12.86 6.40 11.66
C ILE A 107 14.26 5.81 11.69
N ASP A 108 14.78 5.60 12.88
CA ASP A 108 16.05 4.90 13.10
C ASP A 108 15.76 3.46 13.50
N ILE A 109 16.37 2.52 12.76
CA ILE A 109 16.27 1.08 13.00
C ILE A 109 17.63 0.62 13.52
N LYS A 110 17.63 0.02 14.71
CA LYS A 110 18.86 -0.54 15.29
C LYS A 110 19.44 -1.61 14.34
N PRO A 111 20.75 -1.65 14.09
CA PRO A 111 21.37 -2.75 13.36
C PRO A 111 21.12 -4.10 14.05
N LEU A 112 21.10 -5.18 13.27
CA LEU A 112 20.96 -6.53 13.79
C LEU A 112 22.16 -6.86 14.71
N ASN A 113 21.88 -7.47 15.86
CA ASN A 113 22.95 -7.90 16.76
C ASN A 113 23.83 -8.96 16.08
N ALA A 114 25.16 -8.81 16.15
CA ALA A 114 26.11 -9.69 15.48
C ALA A 114 26.00 -11.17 15.89
N GLY A 115 25.76 -11.45 17.18
CA GLY A 115 25.57 -12.83 17.65
C GLY A 115 24.26 -13.44 17.12
N ARG A 116 23.17 -12.65 17.09
CA ARG A 116 21.91 -13.07 16.46
C ARG A 116 22.10 -13.33 14.96
N TRP A 117 22.86 -12.47 14.28
CA TRP A 117 23.16 -12.60 12.87
C TRP A 117 23.92 -13.90 12.56
N GLU A 118 24.95 -14.22 13.35
CA GLU A 118 25.72 -15.45 13.18
C GLU A 118 24.84 -16.69 13.29
N VAL A 119 23.95 -16.75 14.30
CA VAL A 119 23.00 -17.86 14.46
C VAL A 119 22.09 -18.02 13.24
N ILE A 120 21.63 -16.91 12.66
CA ILE A 120 20.79 -16.94 11.45
C ILE A 120 21.59 -17.46 10.25
N LYS A 121 22.81 -16.96 10.02
CA LYS A 121 23.68 -17.43 8.94
C LYS A 121 23.90 -18.94 9.01
N GLN A 122 24.27 -19.46 10.19
CA GLN A 122 24.49 -20.89 10.38
C GLN A 122 23.26 -21.74 10.05
N LYS A 123 22.05 -21.23 10.34
CA LYS A 123 20.80 -21.92 9.99
C LYS A 123 20.47 -21.89 8.50
N CYS A 124 20.94 -20.87 7.78
CA CYS A 124 20.72 -20.69 6.34
C CYS A 124 21.73 -21.42 5.46
N LEU A 125 22.91 -21.77 5.99
CA LEU A 125 23.95 -22.48 5.24
C LEU A 125 23.39 -23.75 4.57
N GLY A 126 23.54 -23.83 3.25
CA GLY A 126 23.10 -24.96 2.43
C GLY A 126 21.59 -25.04 2.18
N LYS A 127 20.78 -24.10 2.67
CA LYS A 127 19.32 -24.07 2.48
C LYS A 127 18.83 -23.00 1.49
N ILE A 128 19.65 -22.00 1.21
CA ILE A 128 19.36 -20.94 0.25
C ILE A 128 20.26 -21.17 -0.96
N SER A 129 19.65 -21.50 -2.11
CA SER A 129 20.39 -21.91 -3.30
C SER A 129 20.97 -20.73 -4.07
N SER A 130 20.29 -19.58 -4.05
CA SER A 130 20.71 -18.39 -4.79
C SER A 130 20.26 -17.08 -4.14
N LEU A 131 20.99 -16.00 -4.47
CA LEU A 131 20.62 -14.64 -4.08
C LEU A 131 19.24 -14.23 -4.63
N LEU A 132 18.91 -14.69 -5.83
CA LEU A 132 17.63 -14.39 -6.47
C LEU A 132 16.46 -14.99 -5.69
N GLU A 133 16.60 -16.23 -5.23
CA GLU A 133 15.62 -16.93 -4.40
C GLU A 133 15.37 -16.18 -3.07
N LEU A 134 16.46 -15.72 -2.44
CA LEU A 134 16.41 -14.90 -1.23
C LEU A 134 15.68 -13.57 -1.45
N VAL A 135 16.03 -12.83 -2.51
CA VAL A 135 15.41 -11.53 -2.84
C VAL A 135 13.95 -11.70 -3.23
N GLN A 136 13.58 -12.77 -3.94
CA GLN A 136 12.18 -13.11 -4.24
C GLN A 136 11.40 -13.58 -3.00
N GLY A 137 12.11 -13.96 -1.92
CA GLY A 137 11.51 -14.52 -0.72
C GLY A 137 10.90 -15.90 -0.91
N LYS A 138 11.43 -16.68 -1.88
CA LYS A 138 11.04 -18.07 -2.11
C LYS A 138 11.89 -18.97 -1.22
N LEU A 139 11.65 -18.93 0.08
CA LEU A 139 12.50 -19.60 1.06
C LEU A 139 11.82 -20.86 1.61
N PRO A 140 12.58 -21.87 2.05
CA PRO A 140 12.05 -22.97 2.84
C PRO A 140 11.31 -22.46 4.10
N GLU A 141 10.25 -23.16 4.50
CA GLU A 141 9.37 -22.72 5.61
C GLU A 141 10.14 -22.55 6.93
N ASP A 142 11.09 -23.43 7.22
CA ASP A 142 11.92 -23.36 8.44
C ASP A 142 12.82 -22.11 8.47
N ILE A 143 13.25 -21.62 7.31
CA ILE A 143 13.98 -20.35 7.19
C ILE A 143 13.03 -19.16 7.39
N ILE A 144 11.82 -19.23 6.82
CA ILE A 144 10.81 -18.19 7.01
C ILE A 144 10.45 -18.06 8.49
N GLU A 145 10.21 -19.17 9.19
CA GLU A 145 9.96 -19.19 10.63
C GLU A 145 11.13 -18.56 11.41
N GLN A 146 12.37 -18.90 11.07
CA GLN A 146 13.56 -18.32 11.70
C GLN A 146 13.68 -16.81 11.44
N PHE A 147 13.40 -16.34 10.23
CA PHE A 147 13.48 -14.92 9.88
C PHE A 147 12.40 -14.10 10.59
N CYS A 148 11.20 -14.66 10.69
CA CYS A 148 10.04 -14.03 11.32
C CYS A 148 9.97 -14.23 12.84
N ASP A 149 10.93 -14.92 13.45
CA ASP A 149 10.99 -15.09 14.89
C ASP A 149 11.09 -13.72 15.61
N ARG A 150 10.23 -13.50 16.59
CA ARG A 150 10.08 -12.20 17.26
C ARG A 150 11.30 -11.78 18.10
N LYS A 151 12.11 -12.73 18.55
CA LYS A 151 13.22 -12.47 19.49
C LYS A 151 14.59 -12.62 18.84
N ASN A 152 14.70 -13.57 17.91
CA ASN A 152 15.94 -14.05 17.31
C ASN A 152 15.92 -13.96 15.78
N GLY A 153 14.86 -13.40 15.19
CA GLY A 153 14.74 -13.22 13.75
C GLY A 153 15.37 -11.93 13.22
N LEU A 154 15.09 -11.66 11.94
CA LEU A 154 15.64 -10.52 11.21
C LEU A 154 14.86 -9.24 11.46
N PHE A 155 13.55 -9.34 11.64
CA PHE A 155 12.68 -8.18 11.75
C PHE A 155 12.95 -7.41 13.05
N PRO A 156 12.93 -6.06 13.00
CA PRO A 156 13.23 -5.25 14.17
C PRO A 156 12.13 -5.37 15.21
N ALA A 157 12.49 -5.48 16.49
CA ALA A 157 11.53 -5.42 17.60
C ALA A 157 11.09 -3.96 17.90
N PRO A 158 9.99 -3.71 18.63
CA PRO A 158 9.51 -2.34 18.89
C PRO A 158 10.54 -1.39 19.50
N ASP A 159 11.39 -1.89 20.41
CA ASP A 159 12.48 -1.14 21.06
C ASP A 159 13.68 -0.89 20.13
N GLU A 160 13.78 -1.63 19.03
CA GLU A 160 14.75 -1.44 17.96
C GLU A 160 14.30 -0.36 16.94
N ILE A 161 13.09 0.20 17.09
CA ILE A 161 12.51 1.19 16.18
C ILE A 161 12.33 2.52 16.93
N LYS A 162 13.13 3.53 16.57
CA LYS A 162 12.96 4.89 17.08
C LYS A 162 12.35 5.77 16.01
N THR A 163 11.30 6.51 16.37
CA THR A 163 10.53 7.31 15.41
C THR A 163 10.50 8.77 15.84
N SER A 164 10.51 9.67 14.85
CA SER A 164 10.29 11.10 15.07
C SER A 164 9.50 11.68 13.90
N CYS A 165 8.58 12.60 14.21
CA CYS A 165 7.78 13.29 13.21
C CYS A 165 7.61 14.76 13.61
N SER A 166 7.78 15.65 12.64
CA SER A 166 7.60 17.11 12.81
C SER A 166 6.13 17.56 12.98
N CYS A 167 5.18 16.63 13.10
CA CYS A 167 3.77 16.96 13.28
C CYS A 167 3.47 17.32 14.75
N PRO A 168 2.44 18.14 15.02
CA PRO A 168 2.07 18.54 16.39
C PRO A 168 1.40 17.43 17.22
N ASP A 169 1.39 16.19 16.71
CA ASP A 169 0.87 15.02 17.41
C ASP A 169 1.98 14.43 18.28
N TRP A 170 1.81 14.50 19.60
CA TRP A 170 2.75 14.00 20.61
C TRP A 170 2.65 12.49 20.83
N ALA A 171 1.78 11.80 20.09
CA ALA A 171 1.70 10.34 20.11
C ALA A 171 2.98 9.71 19.55
N LEU A 172 3.47 8.66 20.23
CA LEU A 172 4.62 7.85 19.80
C LEU A 172 4.44 7.32 18.36
N LEU A 173 3.22 6.96 18.00
CA LEU A 173 2.85 6.56 16.63
C LEU A 173 1.72 7.45 16.10
N CYS A 174 2.10 8.54 15.43
CA CYS A 174 1.16 9.35 14.67
C CYS A 174 0.81 8.68 13.33
N LYS A 175 -0.26 9.17 12.68
CA LYS A 175 -0.70 8.66 11.36
C LYS A 175 0.36 8.80 10.26
N HIS A 176 1.29 9.76 10.36
CA HIS A 176 2.35 9.96 9.38
C HIS A 176 3.45 8.91 9.54
N ILE A 177 3.88 8.63 10.78
CA ILE A 177 4.83 7.55 11.07
C ILE A 177 4.23 6.21 10.63
N ALA A 178 2.96 5.95 10.95
CA ALA A 178 2.26 4.75 10.48
C ALA A 178 2.24 4.65 8.95
N ALA A 179 2.08 5.77 8.24
CA ALA A 179 2.15 5.79 6.78
C ALA A 179 3.55 5.43 6.27
N VAL A 180 4.61 5.94 6.92
CA VAL A 180 6.00 5.59 6.56
C VAL A 180 6.28 4.12 6.83
N LEU A 181 5.85 3.56 7.97
CA LEU A 181 6.03 2.15 8.27
C LEU A 181 5.40 1.23 7.22
N TYR A 182 4.19 1.53 6.73
CA TYR A 182 3.61 0.82 5.59
C TYR A 182 4.32 1.12 4.26
N GLY A 183 4.77 2.35 4.07
CA GLY A 183 5.55 2.76 2.90
C GLY A 183 6.87 2.01 2.78
N ILE A 184 7.52 1.64 3.89
CA ILE A 184 8.70 0.79 3.89
C ILE A 184 8.34 -0.57 3.30
N GLY A 185 7.29 -1.23 3.79
CA GLY A 185 6.84 -2.53 3.23
C GLY A 185 6.57 -2.46 1.73
N ALA A 186 5.89 -1.40 1.26
CA ALA A 186 5.65 -1.18 -0.16
C ALA A 186 6.93 -0.88 -0.98
N ARG A 187 7.96 -0.30 -0.36
CA ARG A 187 9.27 -0.13 -1.00
C ARG A 187 10.03 -1.45 -1.08
N LEU A 188 9.95 -2.29 -0.05
CA LEU A 188 10.55 -3.62 -0.02
C LEU A 188 9.96 -4.58 -1.06
N ASP A 189 8.73 -4.33 -1.54
CA ASP A 189 8.18 -5.03 -2.71
C ASP A 189 9.00 -4.79 -3.99
N GLN A 190 9.56 -3.59 -4.15
CA GLN A 190 10.29 -3.17 -5.35
C GLN A 190 11.78 -3.44 -5.19
N GLU A 191 12.31 -3.18 -3.99
CA GLU A 191 13.74 -3.27 -3.69
C GLU A 191 13.96 -4.04 -2.38
N PRO A 192 13.88 -5.39 -2.39
CA PRO A 192 13.97 -6.19 -1.17
C PRO A 192 15.33 -6.07 -0.44
N ARG A 193 16.41 -5.81 -1.18
CA ARG A 193 17.77 -5.61 -0.62
C ARG A 193 17.83 -4.48 0.41
N LEU A 194 16.94 -3.49 0.30
CA LEU A 194 16.85 -2.39 1.26
C LEU A 194 16.50 -2.87 2.68
N PHE A 195 15.89 -4.06 2.83
CA PHE A 195 15.67 -4.64 4.15
C PHE A 195 16.98 -4.97 4.87
N PHE A 196 17.91 -5.64 4.16
CA PHE A 196 19.23 -6.00 4.70
C PHE A 196 20.08 -4.76 4.95
N THR A 197 20.04 -3.79 4.03
CA THR A 197 20.64 -2.46 4.22
C THR A 197 20.11 -1.80 5.50
N LEU A 198 18.78 -1.79 5.70
CA LEU A 198 18.15 -1.19 6.86
C LEU A 198 18.53 -1.90 8.17
N ARG A 199 18.78 -3.22 8.13
CA ARG A 199 19.25 -4.01 9.27
C ARG A 199 20.76 -4.02 9.46
N GLY A 200 21.52 -3.39 8.55
CA GLY A 200 22.97 -3.29 8.64
C GLY A 200 23.68 -4.63 8.45
N VAL A 201 23.13 -5.51 7.61
CA VAL A 201 23.68 -6.83 7.30
C VAL A 201 23.76 -7.02 5.78
N GLN A 202 24.61 -7.93 5.32
CA GLN A 202 24.76 -8.24 3.91
C GLN A 202 24.02 -9.53 3.56
N GLU A 203 23.15 -9.48 2.56
CA GLU A 203 22.37 -10.64 2.13
C GLU A 203 23.23 -11.78 1.56
N SER A 204 24.42 -11.46 1.05
CA SER A 204 25.39 -12.46 0.57
C SER A 204 25.87 -13.40 1.67
N ASP A 205 25.88 -12.97 2.92
CA ASP A 205 26.37 -13.80 4.04
C ASP A 205 25.41 -14.95 4.38
N LEU A 206 24.18 -14.91 3.84
CA LEU A 206 23.19 -15.99 3.97
C LEU A 206 23.39 -17.10 2.95
N LEU A 207 24.23 -16.88 1.94
CA LEU A 207 24.60 -17.87 0.95
C LEU A 207 25.77 -18.68 1.48
N GLY A 208 25.76 -20.00 1.25
CA GLY A 208 26.92 -20.83 1.59
C GLY A 208 28.15 -20.41 0.76
N ALA A 209 29.36 -20.63 1.30
CA ALA A 209 30.62 -20.34 0.61
C ALA A 209 30.70 -20.91 -0.83
N GLN A 210 30.00 -22.03 -1.09
CA GLN A 210 29.95 -22.65 -2.41
C GLN A 210 29.10 -21.88 -3.44
N SER A 211 28.10 -21.11 -3.00
CA SER A 211 27.23 -20.31 -3.88
C SER A 211 27.87 -18.99 -4.29
N VAL A 212 28.80 -18.45 -3.48
CA VAL A 212 29.58 -17.25 -3.85
C VAL A 212 30.70 -17.59 -4.83
N ASP A 213 31.32 -18.78 -4.72
CA ASP A 213 32.30 -19.26 -5.70
C ASP A 213 31.69 -19.45 -7.09
N SER A 214 30.41 -19.86 -7.20
CA SER A 214 29.74 -19.96 -8.51
C SER A 214 29.47 -18.59 -9.17
N LEU A 215 29.45 -17.51 -8.39
CA LEU A 215 29.28 -16.13 -8.89
C LEU A 215 30.63 -15.50 -9.30
N THR A 216 31.74 -15.93 -8.70
CA THR A 216 33.09 -15.47 -9.03
C THR A 216 33.80 -16.36 -10.07
N GLN A 217 33.48 -17.65 -10.15
CA GLN A 217 34.01 -18.58 -11.15
C GLN A 217 33.57 -18.27 -12.59
N GLY A 218 32.51 -17.48 -12.78
CA GLY A 218 32.12 -16.96 -14.10
C GLY A 218 32.88 -15.69 -14.53
N ILE A 219 33.75 -15.15 -13.68
CA ILE A 219 34.53 -13.92 -13.94
C ILE A 219 36.03 -14.24 -14.09
N ASP A 220 36.51 -15.36 -13.53
CA ASP A 220 37.92 -15.77 -13.59
C ASP A 220 38.30 -16.69 -14.77
N SER A 221 37.35 -17.14 -15.59
CA SER A 221 37.66 -17.86 -16.82
C SER A 221 37.53 -16.95 -18.04
N GLU A 222 38.68 -16.36 -18.42
CA GLU A 222 38.96 -15.68 -19.69
C GLU A 222 38.02 -14.53 -20.07
N ILE A 223 38.22 -13.38 -19.45
CA ILE A 223 37.81 -12.10 -20.05
C ILE A 223 38.88 -11.71 -21.08
N ASP A 224 38.65 -12.04 -22.35
CA ASP A 224 39.31 -11.38 -23.47
C ASP A 224 38.98 -9.88 -23.39
N GLN A 225 40.00 -9.01 -23.37
CA GLN A 225 39.83 -7.56 -23.27
C GLN A 225 38.96 -6.99 -24.40
N ASN A 226 38.86 -7.69 -25.53
CA ASN A 226 37.97 -7.33 -26.64
C ASN A 226 36.49 -7.66 -26.40
N SER A 227 36.15 -8.46 -25.38
CA SER A 227 34.77 -8.89 -25.11
C SER A 227 34.01 -7.93 -24.19
N LEU A 228 34.72 -7.08 -23.43
CA LEU A 228 34.09 -6.07 -22.57
C LEU A 228 33.52 -4.87 -23.35
N GLU A 229 34.11 -4.52 -24.50
CA GLU A 229 33.65 -3.42 -25.38
C GLU A 229 32.35 -3.76 -26.12
N SER A 230 32.08 -5.05 -26.36
CA SER A 230 30.88 -5.51 -27.06
C SER A 230 29.64 -5.60 -26.16
N VAL A 231 29.81 -5.75 -24.84
CA VAL A 231 28.70 -5.95 -23.90
C VAL A 231 28.27 -4.65 -23.23
N PHE A 232 29.21 -3.74 -23.00
CA PHE A 232 28.96 -2.40 -22.49
C PHE A 232 29.55 -1.42 -23.49
N GLY A 233 28.73 -0.91 -24.41
CA GLY A 233 29.10 0.15 -25.36
C GLY A 233 29.43 1.47 -24.65
N LEU A 234 30.54 1.47 -23.91
CA LEU A 234 31.11 2.56 -23.16
C LEU A 234 32.58 2.60 -23.56
N GLU A 235 32.92 3.48 -24.50
CA GLU A 235 34.31 3.84 -24.81
C GLU A 235 34.97 4.36 -23.53
N LEU A 236 35.97 3.62 -23.06
CA LEU A 236 36.69 3.82 -21.82
C LEU A 236 37.91 4.73 -22.05
N ASP A 237 37.73 5.86 -22.75
CA ASP A 237 38.82 6.80 -23.07
C ASP A 237 38.64 8.22 -22.48
N SER A 238 37.63 8.47 -21.65
CA SER A 238 37.32 9.83 -21.17
C SER A 238 37.53 10.08 -19.66
N ILE A 239 38.19 9.15 -18.95
CA ILE A 239 38.43 9.30 -17.49
C ILE A 239 39.80 9.95 -17.19
N ASP A 240 40.79 9.83 -18.09
CA ASP A 240 42.11 10.45 -17.89
C ASP A 240 42.19 11.92 -18.33
N GLU A 241 41.31 12.38 -19.23
CA GLU A 241 41.24 13.80 -19.64
C GLU A 241 40.47 14.68 -18.66
N ALA A 242 39.71 14.09 -17.73
CA ALA A 242 39.01 14.82 -16.68
C ALA A 242 39.91 15.23 -15.49
N LEU A 243 41.15 14.73 -15.44
CA LEU A 243 42.07 14.95 -14.31
C LEU A 243 43.23 15.92 -14.62
N ASN A 244 43.37 16.42 -15.84
CA ASN A 244 44.44 17.36 -16.20
C ASN A 244 43.98 18.43 -17.22
N SER A 245 43.32 19.50 -16.77
CA SER A 245 43.56 20.86 -17.30
C SER A 245 42.96 21.97 -16.44
N THR A 246 43.82 22.60 -15.66
CA THR A 246 43.63 23.95 -15.11
C THR A 246 44.04 25.01 -16.14
N GLY A 247 43.18 26.01 -16.38
CA GLY A 247 43.61 27.40 -16.57
C GLY A 247 43.34 28.13 -17.91
N GLN A 248 42.61 29.26 -17.78
CA GLN A 248 42.68 30.51 -18.58
C GLN A 248 42.01 30.47 -19.99
N LYS A 249 41.45 31.52 -20.62
CA LYS A 249 40.93 32.90 -20.33
C LYS A 249 40.29 33.40 -21.66
N GLU A 250 39.27 34.29 -21.59
CA GLU A 250 38.83 35.30 -22.62
C GLU A 250 38.20 34.78 -23.95
N LYS A 251 37.28 35.43 -24.69
CA LYS A 251 36.52 36.71 -24.66
C LYS A 251 35.34 36.63 -25.68
N MET A 252 34.31 37.48 -25.51
CA MET A 252 33.18 37.73 -26.46
C MET A 252 33.61 38.47 -27.75
N PRO A 253 32.78 38.57 -28.82
CA PRO A 253 31.75 39.65 -28.97
C PRO A 253 30.42 39.18 -29.63
N ALA A 254 29.23 39.60 -29.21
CA ALA A 254 28.45 40.83 -29.49
C ALA A 254 27.34 40.68 -30.58
N GLN A 255 26.16 41.27 -30.30
CA GLN A 255 24.88 41.21 -31.03
C GLN A 255 24.83 42.12 -32.28
N PRO A 256 23.68 42.19 -33.01
CA PRO A 256 22.64 43.17 -32.66
C PRO A 256 21.16 42.73 -32.83
N GLU A 257 20.26 43.32 -32.02
CA GLU A 257 18.79 43.41 -32.24
C GLU A 257 18.43 44.59 -33.20
N PRO A 258 17.21 45.20 -33.25
CA PRO A 258 15.81 44.79 -32.96
C PRO A 258 14.81 45.26 -34.04
N VAL A 259 13.50 44.91 -34.00
CA VAL A 259 12.39 45.86 -34.30
C VAL A 259 11.08 45.47 -33.57
N LYS A 260 10.45 46.49 -32.99
CA LYS A 260 9.19 46.58 -32.20
C LYS A 260 7.95 46.46 -33.12
N SER A 261 6.76 46.09 -32.64
CA SER A 261 5.83 47.04 -32.03
C SER A 261 4.45 46.40 -31.78
N ARG A 262 3.74 46.95 -30.79
CA ARG A 262 2.33 46.72 -30.44
C ARG A 262 1.71 48.11 -30.23
N PRO A 263 0.42 48.34 -30.53
CA PRO A 263 -0.58 48.61 -29.47
C PRO A 263 -1.99 48.13 -29.90
N ALA A 264 -3.13 48.38 -29.25
CA ALA A 264 -3.62 48.29 -27.87
C ALA A 264 -5.17 48.41 -27.94
N LYS A 265 -5.94 47.78 -27.01
CA LYS A 265 -7.30 48.16 -26.51
C LYS A 265 -8.49 48.23 -27.54
N ALA A 266 -9.77 48.00 -27.25
CA ALA A 266 -10.58 47.67 -26.08
C ALA A 266 -12.01 47.21 -26.51
N ALA A 267 -12.76 46.68 -25.53
CA ALA A 267 -14.22 46.79 -25.29
C ALA A 267 -15.22 45.78 -25.93
N LYS A 268 -16.15 45.34 -25.05
CA LYS A 268 -17.30 44.41 -25.25
C LYS A 268 -18.52 45.12 -25.88
N PRO A 269 -19.49 44.36 -26.40
CA PRO A 269 -20.80 44.25 -25.72
C PRO A 269 -21.31 42.78 -25.67
N ALA A 270 -21.79 42.27 -24.53
CA ALA A 270 -23.17 42.27 -24.01
C ALA A 270 -24.14 41.26 -24.66
N LYS A 271 -24.50 40.25 -23.84
CA LYS A 271 -25.76 39.48 -23.75
C LYS A 271 -26.30 38.79 -25.02
N SER A 272 -26.21 37.45 -25.03
CA SER A 272 -27.30 36.61 -25.54
C SER A 272 -27.67 35.55 -24.51
N ARG A 273 -28.93 35.13 -24.58
CA ARG A 273 -29.73 34.56 -23.50
C ARG A 273 -29.42 33.08 -23.28
N SER A 274 -29.51 32.69 -22.02
CA SER A 274 -29.64 31.33 -21.50
C SER A 274 -30.47 30.41 -22.41
N ALA A 275 -29.80 29.43 -23.03
CA ALA A 275 -30.44 28.18 -23.40
C ALA A 275 -30.32 27.24 -22.20
N LYS A 276 -31.48 26.91 -21.65
CA LYS A 276 -31.70 26.00 -20.53
C LYS A 276 -31.23 24.60 -20.95
N ALA A 277 -29.95 24.30 -20.73
CA ALA A 277 -29.46 22.94 -20.82
C ALA A 277 -30.18 22.11 -19.76
N ALA A 278 -30.90 21.09 -20.22
CA ALA A 278 -31.74 20.23 -19.42
C ALA A 278 -30.99 19.75 -18.17
N LYS A 279 -31.69 19.75 -17.03
CA LYS A 279 -31.26 18.97 -15.85
C LYS A 279 -30.94 17.56 -16.35
N PRO A 280 -29.74 17.00 -16.11
CA PRO A 280 -29.60 15.56 -16.25
C PRO A 280 -30.62 14.92 -15.31
N ALA A 281 -31.32 13.92 -15.84
CA ALA A 281 -32.40 13.19 -15.21
C ALA A 281 -32.06 12.83 -13.76
N LEU A 282 -33.10 12.79 -12.92
CA LEU A 282 -33.04 12.34 -11.53
C LEU A 282 -32.03 11.20 -11.37
N LEU A 283 -30.97 11.44 -10.59
CA LEU A 283 -30.15 10.37 -10.06
C LEU A 283 -31.10 9.42 -9.32
N GLU A 284 -31.31 8.24 -9.89
CA GLU A 284 -32.08 7.17 -9.25
C GLU A 284 -31.46 6.91 -7.87
N HIS A 285 -32.24 7.24 -6.84
CA HIS A 285 -31.84 7.02 -5.47
C HIS A 285 -32.28 5.61 -5.11
N TRP A 286 -31.35 4.81 -4.56
CA TRP A 286 -31.70 3.53 -3.96
C TRP A 286 -32.74 3.75 -2.86
N THR A 287 -33.96 3.28 -3.11
CA THR A 287 -35.04 3.30 -2.14
C THR A 287 -34.84 2.22 -1.10
N ALA A 288 -35.44 2.41 0.08
CA ALA A 288 -35.43 1.41 1.14
C ALA A 288 -35.93 0.03 0.67
N ALA A 289 -36.94 0.03 -0.22
CA ALA A 289 -37.50 -1.18 -0.81
C ALA A 289 -36.53 -1.87 -1.78
N GLN A 290 -35.81 -1.10 -2.62
CA GLN A 290 -34.82 -1.67 -3.54
C GLN A 290 -33.67 -2.35 -2.79
N VAL A 291 -33.16 -1.72 -1.72
CA VAL A 291 -32.10 -2.34 -0.88
C VAL A 291 -32.58 -3.66 -0.28
N ALA A 292 -33.81 -3.69 0.24
CA ALA A 292 -34.38 -4.91 0.79
C ALA A 292 -34.60 -6.00 -0.28
N SER A 293 -35.06 -5.61 -1.48
CA SER A 293 -35.30 -6.51 -2.60
C SER A 293 -34.01 -7.13 -3.11
N LEU A 294 -32.95 -6.34 -3.29
CA LEU A 294 -31.62 -6.82 -3.70
C LEU A 294 -31.04 -7.81 -2.68
N ARG A 295 -31.17 -7.49 -1.38
CA ARG A 295 -30.72 -8.40 -0.33
C ARG A 295 -31.44 -9.75 -0.40
N GLN A 296 -32.76 -9.70 -0.59
CA GLN A 296 -33.60 -10.90 -0.64
C GLN A 296 -33.33 -11.73 -1.89
N SER A 297 -33.14 -11.11 -3.06
CA SER A 297 -32.81 -11.82 -4.31
C SER A 297 -31.48 -12.55 -4.23
N LEU A 298 -30.50 -11.98 -3.51
CA LEU A 298 -29.21 -12.60 -3.23
C LEU A 298 -29.24 -13.63 -2.09
N GLY A 299 -30.37 -13.79 -1.38
CA GLY A 299 -30.49 -14.73 -0.26
C GLY A 299 -29.70 -14.34 1.00
N LEU A 300 -29.32 -13.07 1.14
CA LEU A 300 -28.43 -12.59 2.19
C LEU A 300 -29.18 -12.12 3.44
N THR A 301 -28.53 -12.24 4.60
CA THR A 301 -28.94 -11.49 5.80
C THR A 301 -28.51 -10.02 5.70
N GLN A 302 -29.03 -9.15 6.57
CA GLN A 302 -28.56 -7.76 6.66
C GLN A 302 -27.06 -7.68 6.99
N GLY A 303 -26.54 -8.66 7.74
CA GLY A 303 -25.10 -8.80 8.03
C GLY A 303 -24.31 -9.31 6.84
N GLY A 304 -24.86 -10.25 6.06
CA GLY A 304 -24.26 -10.74 4.82
C GLY A 304 -24.10 -9.62 3.80
N LEU A 305 -25.18 -8.88 3.51
CA LEU A 305 -25.10 -7.72 2.64
C LEU A 305 -24.12 -6.67 3.20
N GLY A 306 -24.23 -6.35 4.49
CA GLY A 306 -23.32 -5.40 5.14
C GLY A 306 -21.84 -5.77 4.97
N SER A 307 -21.50 -7.05 5.10
CA SER A 307 -20.12 -7.54 4.94
C SER A 307 -19.61 -7.38 3.51
N LEU A 308 -20.46 -7.61 2.50
CA LEU A 308 -20.09 -7.44 1.09
C LEU A 308 -19.79 -5.99 0.72
N ILE A 309 -20.62 -5.06 1.18
CA ILE A 309 -20.47 -3.62 0.88
C ILE A 309 -19.67 -2.85 1.93
N GLY A 310 -19.11 -3.54 2.94
CA GLY A 310 -18.22 -2.95 3.96
C GLY A 310 -18.92 -2.06 4.99
N VAL A 311 -20.18 -2.35 5.34
CA VAL A 311 -20.97 -1.62 6.34
C VAL A 311 -21.57 -2.53 7.41
N SER A 312 -22.02 -1.98 8.54
CA SER A 312 -22.63 -2.78 9.60
C SER A 312 -24.05 -3.24 9.25
N ALA A 313 -24.49 -4.38 9.79
CA ALA A 313 -25.87 -4.87 9.65
C ALA A 313 -26.92 -3.83 10.13
N ALA A 314 -26.57 -3.06 11.16
CA ALA A 314 -27.41 -1.98 11.67
C ALA A 314 -27.58 -0.84 10.64
N GLN A 315 -26.54 -0.55 9.87
CA GLN A 315 -26.58 0.45 8.81
C GLN A 315 -27.48 0.00 7.65
N VAL A 316 -27.36 -1.27 7.22
CA VAL A 316 -28.27 -1.87 6.22
C VAL A 316 -29.71 -1.84 6.72
N SER A 317 -29.94 -2.24 7.97
CA SER A 317 -31.25 -2.16 8.61
C SER A 317 -31.83 -0.74 8.67
N ASN A 318 -30.99 0.28 8.85
CA ASN A 318 -31.44 1.68 8.84
C ASN A 318 -31.79 2.16 7.43
N TRP A 319 -31.11 1.65 6.39
CA TRP A 319 -31.45 1.92 4.99
C TRP A 319 -32.77 1.26 4.58
N GLU A 320 -32.97 -0.02 4.91
CA GLU A 320 -34.21 -0.76 4.63
C GLU A 320 -35.42 -0.17 5.36
N ARG A 321 -35.20 0.51 6.50
CA ARG A 321 -36.26 1.24 7.24
C ARG A 321 -36.41 2.70 6.81
N GLY A 322 -35.63 3.17 5.83
CA GLY A 322 -35.65 4.56 5.36
C GLY A 322 -35.19 5.59 6.39
N LYS A 323 -34.57 5.18 7.51
CA LYS A 323 -34.08 6.09 8.56
C LYS A 323 -32.88 6.90 8.11
N ILE A 324 -32.07 6.33 7.22
CA ILE A 324 -30.87 6.94 6.64
C ILE A 324 -30.91 6.63 5.15
N SER A 325 -30.60 7.61 4.30
CA SER A 325 -30.46 7.37 2.87
C SER A 325 -29.13 6.70 2.54
N VAL A 326 -29.13 5.85 1.51
CA VAL A 326 -27.88 5.24 1.04
C VAL A 326 -26.99 6.36 0.48
N THR A 327 -25.73 6.42 0.91
CA THR A 327 -24.77 7.41 0.42
C THR A 327 -24.21 7.01 -0.95
N ARG A 328 -23.83 8.00 -1.78
CA ARG A 328 -23.28 7.79 -3.15
C ARG A 328 -22.14 6.76 -3.26
N ARG A 329 -21.29 6.60 -2.23
CA ARG A 329 -20.24 5.56 -2.20
C ARG A 329 -20.83 4.15 -2.24
N HIS A 330 -21.88 3.91 -1.46
CA HIS A 330 -22.53 2.59 -1.38
C HIS A 330 -23.52 2.37 -2.53
N TRP A 331 -23.91 3.42 -3.26
CA TRP A 331 -24.72 3.27 -4.48
C TRP A 331 -23.99 2.46 -5.54
N GLN A 332 -22.72 2.77 -5.79
CA GLN A 332 -21.93 2.03 -6.78
C GLN A 332 -21.83 0.56 -6.40
N SER A 333 -21.57 0.25 -5.13
CA SER A 333 -21.48 -1.13 -4.66
C SER A 333 -22.82 -1.88 -4.71
N LEU A 334 -23.96 -1.22 -4.44
CA LEU A 334 -25.27 -1.86 -4.59
C LEU A 334 -25.65 -2.06 -6.07
N GLN A 335 -25.31 -1.09 -6.93
CA GLN A 335 -25.54 -1.17 -8.37
C GLN A 335 -24.68 -2.24 -9.04
N GLU A 336 -23.42 -2.37 -8.59
CA GLU A 336 -22.51 -3.44 -9.01
C GLU A 336 -23.06 -4.81 -8.58
N LEU A 337 -23.47 -4.97 -7.32
CA LEU A 337 -24.10 -6.20 -6.82
C LEU A 337 -25.43 -6.54 -7.51
N GLU A 338 -26.24 -5.54 -7.88
CA GLU A 338 -27.46 -5.74 -8.66
C GLU A 338 -27.13 -6.20 -10.08
N SER A 339 -26.13 -5.59 -10.72
CA SER A 339 -25.70 -5.97 -12.07
C SER A 339 -25.00 -7.34 -12.11
N GLU A 340 -24.21 -7.67 -11.10
CA GLU A 340 -23.56 -8.97 -10.94
C GLU A 340 -24.63 -10.02 -10.62
N GLY A 341 -25.53 -9.75 -9.67
CA GLY A 341 -26.62 -10.65 -9.30
C GLY A 341 -27.61 -10.97 -10.43
N LEU A 342 -27.69 -10.14 -11.46
CA LEU A 342 -28.48 -10.35 -12.68
C LEU A 342 -27.82 -11.31 -13.69
N HIS A 343 -26.51 -11.57 -13.57
CA HIS A 343 -25.73 -12.41 -14.49
C HIS A 343 -25.04 -13.60 -13.82
N MET A 344 -25.20 -13.78 -12.52
CA MET A 344 -24.59 -14.89 -11.77
C MET A 344 -25.49 -16.13 -11.76
N ASP A 345 -24.95 -17.25 -12.28
CA ASP A 345 -25.47 -18.57 -11.98
C ASP A 345 -25.52 -18.78 -10.46
N ALA A 346 -26.44 -19.62 -9.98
CA ALA A 346 -26.62 -19.86 -8.53
C ALA A 346 -25.30 -20.24 -7.82
N ASP A 347 -24.35 -20.81 -8.57
CA ASP A 347 -23.07 -21.32 -8.12
C ASP A 347 -22.03 -20.24 -7.75
N GLU A 348 -22.21 -19.00 -8.21
CA GLU A 348 -21.29 -17.88 -7.95
C GLU A 348 -21.78 -16.93 -6.85
N ARG A 349 -23.04 -17.08 -6.40
CA ARG A 349 -23.65 -16.12 -5.45
C ARG A 349 -22.89 -16.08 -4.11
N PRO A 350 -22.80 -14.91 -3.47
CA PRO A 350 -22.14 -14.80 -2.18
C PRO A 350 -22.80 -15.69 -1.12
N LEU A 351 -22.03 -16.58 -0.50
CA LEU A 351 -22.51 -17.50 0.53
C LEU A 351 -22.65 -16.79 1.88
N ASP A 352 -23.89 -16.71 2.39
CA ASP A 352 -24.18 -16.32 3.77
C ASP A 352 -24.40 -17.58 4.63
N PHE A 353 -23.38 -17.95 5.40
CA PHE A 353 -23.39 -19.12 6.29
C PHE A 353 -24.52 -19.09 7.32
N LEU A 354 -24.86 -17.89 7.83
CA LEU A 354 -25.90 -17.75 8.82
C LEU A 354 -27.27 -17.95 8.18
N ALA A 355 -27.48 -17.44 6.96
CA ALA A 355 -28.69 -17.69 6.18
C ALA A 355 -28.84 -19.17 5.84
N LEU A 356 -27.77 -19.81 5.34
CA LEU A 356 -27.75 -21.21 4.96
C LEU A 356 -28.07 -22.12 6.16
N ARG A 357 -27.39 -21.93 7.29
CA ARG A 357 -27.61 -22.71 8.51
C ARG A 357 -29.04 -22.57 9.02
N LYS A 358 -29.61 -21.35 8.97
CA LYS A 358 -31.01 -21.11 9.36
C LYS A 358 -31.99 -21.80 8.41
N ARG A 359 -31.73 -21.78 7.10
CA ARG A 359 -32.55 -22.46 6.08
C ARG A 359 -32.56 -23.98 6.31
N LEU A 360 -31.38 -24.57 6.55
CA LEU A 360 -31.21 -26.00 6.81
C LEU A 360 -31.66 -26.43 8.22
N LYS A 361 -32.04 -25.49 9.09
CA LYS A 361 -32.42 -25.73 10.49
C LYS A 361 -31.35 -26.51 11.30
N MET A 362 -30.07 -26.34 10.94
CA MET A 362 -28.96 -27.03 11.60
C MET A 362 -28.39 -26.21 12.77
N SER A 363 -27.92 -26.90 13.81
CA SER A 363 -27.06 -26.27 14.83
C SER A 363 -25.65 -26.03 14.26
N ARG A 364 -24.86 -25.14 14.88
CA ARG A 364 -23.45 -24.95 14.49
C ARG A 364 -22.66 -26.25 14.60
N ALA A 365 -22.95 -27.07 15.62
CA ALA A 365 -22.32 -28.37 15.81
C ALA A 365 -22.70 -29.37 14.71
N ALA A 366 -23.97 -29.40 14.29
CA ALA A 366 -24.43 -30.28 13.22
C ALA A 366 -23.80 -29.92 11.87
N LEU A 367 -23.71 -28.62 11.54
CA LEU A 367 -23.07 -28.17 10.30
C LEU A 367 -21.55 -28.38 10.33
N ALA A 368 -20.93 -28.18 11.50
CA ALA A 368 -19.51 -28.46 11.71
C ALA A 368 -19.18 -29.94 11.48
N ALA A 369 -19.99 -30.84 12.04
CA ALA A 369 -19.84 -32.28 11.85
C ALA A 369 -19.98 -32.70 10.38
N TYR A 370 -20.92 -32.10 9.64
CA TYR A 370 -21.09 -32.39 8.21
C TYR A 370 -19.89 -31.93 7.37
N LEU A 371 -19.32 -30.77 7.69
CA LEU A 371 -18.20 -30.20 6.94
C LEU A 371 -16.83 -30.73 7.38
N ASP A 372 -16.80 -31.58 8.41
CA ASP A 372 -15.58 -32.07 9.07
C ASP A 372 -14.70 -30.93 9.60
N VAL A 373 -15.34 -29.99 10.29
CA VAL A 373 -14.71 -28.80 10.89
C VAL A 373 -15.20 -28.58 12.30
N THR A 374 -14.58 -27.63 13.01
CA THR A 374 -14.98 -27.30 14.38
C THR A 374 -16.19 -26.34 14.40
N PRO A 375 -17.07 -26.39 15.44
CA PRO A 375 -18.15 -25.43 15.62
C PRO A 375 -17.67 -23.97 15.69
N TYR A 376 -16.41 -23.77 16.13
CA TYR A 376 -15.75 -22.47 16.14
C TYR A 376 -15.46 -21.95 14.73
N GLN A 377 -15.00 -22.81 13.81
CA GLN A 377 -14.80 -22.42 12.40
C GLN A 377 -16.12 -22.00 11.75
N ILE A 378 -17.22 -22.70 12.02
CA ILE A 378 -18.56 -22.27 11.56
C ILE A 378 -18.91 -20.88 12.11
N SER A 379 -18.66 -20.63 13.40
CA SER A 379 -18.88 -19.30 13.99
C SER A 379 -18.01 -18.21 13.37
N LYS A 380 -16.78 -18.55 12.95
CA LYS A 380 -15.87 -17.63 12.26
C LYS A 380 -16.37 -17.31 10.84
N TRP A 381 -16.84 -18.31 10.11
CA TRP A 381 -17.40 -18.15 8.76
C TRP A 381 -18.74 -17.40 8.74
N GLU A 382 -19.56 -17.53 9.80
CA GLU A 382 -20.75 -16.68 9.99
C GLU A 382 -20.41 -15.19 10.16
N ALA A 383 -19.20 -14.87 10.63
CA ALA A 383 -18.74 -13.50 10.82
C ALA A 383 -17.97 -12.93 9.61
N ASN A 384 -17.26 -13.79 8.87
CA ASN A 384 -16.57 -13.43 7.64
C ASN A 384 -16.38 -14.67 6.74
N PRO A 385 -17.06 -14.74 5.57
CA PRO A 385 -17.03 -15.91 4.71
C PRO A 385 -15.75 -15.94 3.87
N ASP A 386 -14.66 -16.39 4.48
CA ASP A 386 -13.42 -16.77 3.79
C ASP A 386 -13.23 -18.28 3.91
N ILE A 387 -13.57 -19.00 2.85
CA ILE A 387 -13.65 -20.47 2.82
C ILE A 387 -12.97 -21.05 1.59
N SER A 388 -12.43 -22.26 1.72
CA SER A 388 -11.85 -23.01 0.62
C SER A 388 -12.93 -23.51 -0.35
N GLU A 389 -12.53 -23.75 -1.61
CA GLU A 389 -13.44 -24.28 -2.64
C GLU A 389 -13.96 -25.68 -2.29
N GLU A 390 -13.17 -26.49 -1.57
CA GLU A 390 -13.60 -27.80 -1.06
C GLU A 390 -14.82 -27.70 -0.12
N VAL A 391 -14.81 -26.71 0.78
CA VAL A 391 -15.94 -26.46 1.68
C VAL A 391 -17.15 -25.96 0.90
N ARG A 392 -16.94 -25.14 -0.14
CA ARG A 392 -18.03 -24.70 -1.03
C ARG A 392 -18.68 -25.88 -1.74
N VAL A 393 -17.90 -26.82 -2.26
CA VAL A 393 -18.43 -28.02 -2.91
C VAL A 393 -19.24 -28.89 -1.94
N LYS A 394 -18.77 -29.09 -0.70
CA LYS A 394 -19.55 -29.81 0.33
C LYS A 394 -20.85 -29.08 0.69
N LEU A 395 -20.83 -27.75 0.76
CA LEU A 395 -22.04 -26.95 1.01
C LEU A 395 -23.03 -27.01 -0.16
N ARG A 396 -22.56 -27.11 -1.41
CA ARG A 396 -23.44 -27.31 -2.59
C ARG A 396 -24.21 -28.63 -2.51
N GLN A 397 -23.61 -29.68 -1.94
CA GLN A 397 -24.29 -30.97 -1.74
C GLN A 397 -25.41 -30.92 -0.69
N LEU A 398 -25.46 -29.89 0.16
CA LEU A 398 -26.51 -29.67 1.16
C LEU A 398 -27.71 -28.87 0.65
N GLY A 399 -27.63 -28.28 -0.55
CA GLY A 399 -28.68 -27.47 -1.17
C GLY A 399 -28.57 -25.98 -0.91
#